data_AF-A0A9X7AS82-F1
#
_entry.id   AF-A0A9X7AS82-F1
#
_cell.length_a   1.000
_cell.length_b   1.000
_cell.length_c   1.000
_cell.angle_alpha   90.00
_cell.angle_beta   90.00
_cell.angle_gamma   90.00
#
_symmetry.space_group_name_H-M   'P 1'
#
loop_
_entity.id
_entity.type
_entity.pdbx_description
1 polymer ?
#
loop_
_entity_poly.entity_id
_entity_poly.type
_entity_poly.pdbx_seq_one_letter_code
_entity_poly.pdbx_strand_id
1 'polypeptide(L)'
;MELVLNLELPTSLNKLYTNQANFNPKTKRYVPTGKRILSKEGRACKMRLQKYAKLQLREQKANWDYEYTKENFIYMDTVIYFNKRGRDDNNIYKLLCDALEKIVYDNDSRVLIRTQRILYDKENPRVVVRLKPVKYRGIFRDQEQVNEFEKNCKTCSRYRKGSCSILKQAKQGFIQAELDEKILTCHSYKCKK
;
A
#
# COMPACT_ATOMS: atom_id res chain seq x y z
N MET A 1 12.07 -7.26 -8.34
CA MET A 1 10.66 -7.43 -8.74
C MET A 1 10.07 -6.06 -9.05
N GLU A 2 9.28 -5.98 -10.10
CA GLU A 2 8.58 -4.75 -10.49
C GLU A 2 7.35 -5.14 -11.31
N LEU A 3 6.24 -4.43 -11.11
CA LEU A 3 5.00 -4.61 -11.85
C LEU A 3 4.48 -3.26 -12.34
N VAL A 4 4.16 -3.17 -13.62
CA VAL A 4 3.59 -1.96 -14.22
C VAL A 4 2.18 -2.25 -14.73
N LEU A 5 1.21 -1.46 -14.29
CA LEU A 5 -0.21 -1.59 -14.68
C LEU A 5 -0.69 -0.29 -15.33
N ASN A 6 -1.27 -0.41 -16.52
CA ASN A 6 -1.97 0.66 -17.21
C ASN A 6 -3.47 0.44 -17.02
N LEU A 7 -4.10 1.28 -16.20
CA LEU A 7 -5.48 1.10 -15.76
C LEU A 7 -6.33 2.30 -16.15
N GLU A 8 -7.64 2.08 -16.30
CA GLU A 8 -8.58 3.19 -16.49
C GLU A 8 -8.54 4.15 -15.28
N LEU A 9 -8.85 5.42 -15.51
CA LEU A 9 -8.93 6.39 -14.43
C LEU A 9 -10.10 6.04 -13.48
N PRO A 10 -9.86 5.85 -12.17
CA PRO A 10 -10.93 5.51 -11.23
C PRO A 10 -12.04 6.55 -11.15
N THR A 11 -13.27 6.08 -10.91
CA THR A 11 -14.41 6.95 -10.62
C THR A 11 -14.15 7.78 -9.35
N SER A 12 -14.52 9.07 -9.37
CA SER A 12 -14.35 9.97 -8.21
C SER A 12 -15.17 9.53 -6.99
N LEU A 13 -14.68 9.83 -5.77
CA LEU A 13 -15.35 9.52 -4.50
C LEU A 13 -16.85 9.89 -4.46
N ASN A 14 -17.23 11.05 -5.01
CA ASN A 14 -18.63 11.52 -5.03
C ASN A 14 -19.57 10.56 -5.76
N LYS A 15 -19.06 9.87 -6.79
CA LYS A 15 -19.79 8.86 -7.56
C LYS A 15 -19.50 7.44 -7.07
N LEU A 16 -18.49 7.25 -6.20
CA LEU A 16 -18.02 5.95 -5.75
C LEU A 16 -18.99 5.30 -4.75
N TYR A 17 -19.52 6.09 -3.82
CA TYR A 17 -20.37 5.59 -2.75
C TYR A 17 -21.77 6.21 -2.79
N THR A 18 -22.77 5.39 -2.48
CA THR A 18 -24.15 5.82 -2.26
C THR A 18 -24.60 5.43 -0.85
N ASN A 19 -25.59 6.12 -0.32
CA ASN A 19 -26.20 5.73 0.95
C ASN A 19 -27.09 4.52 0.70
N GLN A 20 -26.89 3.46 1.48
CA GLN A 20 -27.81 2.34 1.50
C GLN A 20 -29.15 2.83 2.03
N ALA A 21 -30.22 2.47 1.35
CA ALA A 21 -31.57 2.75 1.79
C ALA A 21 -32.36 1.45 1.85
N ASN A 22 -33.14 1.29 2.91
CA ASN A 22 -34.06 0.18 3.05
C ASN A 22 -35.48 0.68 2.84
N PHE A 23 -36.31 -0.15 2.22
CA PHE A 23 -37.72 0.14 2.09
C PHE A 23 -38.39 0.05 3.47
N ASN A 24 -39.02 1.12 3.92
CA ASN A 24 -39.83 1.13 5.13
C ASN A 24 -41.31 0.91 4.74
N PRO A 25 -41.91 -0.25 5.07
CA PRO A 25 -43.30 -0.55 4.71
C PRO A 25 -44.32 0.39 5.36
N LYS A 26 -44.02 0.92 6.56
CA LYS A 26 -44.93 1.81 7.29
C LYS A 26 -45.06 3.17 6.62
N THR A 27 -43.95 3.73 6.15
CA THR A 27 -43.93 5.04 5.48
C THR A 27 -43.98 4.92 3.95
N LYS A 28 -43.99 3.70 3.39
CA LYS A 28 -43.90 3.40 1.95
C LYS A 28 -42.79 4.18 1.24
N ARG A 29 -41.64 4.36 1.91
CA ARG A 29 -40.51 5.16 1.42
C ARG A 29 -39.19 4.44 1.70
N TYR A 30 -38.20 4.71 0.86
CA TYR A 30 -36.83 4.30 1.13
C TYR A 30 -36.21 5.25 2.15
N VAL A 31 -35.75 4.69 3.27
CA VAL A 31 -35.11 5.45 4.34
C VAL A 31 -33.62 5.11 4.36
N PRO A 32 -32.71 6.10 4.32
CA PRO A 32 -31.28 5.87 4.44
C PRO A 32 -30.94 5.17 5.76
N THR A 33 -30.11 4.13 5.70
CA THR A 33 -29.67 3.39 6.89
C THR A 33 -28.44 4.00 7.56
N GLY A 34 -27.87 5.06 6.98
CA GLY A 34 -26.59 5.65 7.39
C GLY A 34 -25.36 4.89 6.88
N LYS A 35 -25.51 3.66 6.35
CA LYS A 35 -24.40 2.89 5.79
C LYS A 35 -24.07 3.35 4.36
N ARG A 36 -22.78 3.55 4.05
CA ARG A 36 -22.28 3.82 2.69
C ARG A 36 -21.96 2.50 2.00
N ILE A 37 -22.47 2.31 0.78
CA ILE A 37 -22.16 1.17 -0.07
C ILE A 37 -21.59 1.64 -1.41
N LEU A 38 -20.83 0.77 -2.07
CA LEU A 38 -20.31 1.05 -3.39
C LEU A 38 -21.47 1.26 -4.37
N SER A 39 -21.42 2.33 -5.16
CA SER A 39 -22.42 2.61 -6.19
C SER A 39 -22.33 1.59 -7.33
N LYS A 40 -23.36 1.52 -8.18
CA LYS A 40 -23.34 0.69 -9.39
C LYS A 40 -22.16 1.06 -10.32
N GLU A 41 -21.91 2.35 -10.48
CA GLU A 41 -20.78 2.87 -11.27
C GLU A 41 -19.44 2.49 -10.63
N GLY A 42 -19.31 2.67 -9.30
CA GLY A 42 -18.13 2.30 -8.54
C GLY A 42 -17.81 0.80 -8.64
N ARG A 43 -18.84 -0.06 -8.54
CA ARG A 43 -18.70 -1.50 -8.69
C ARG A 43 -18.26 -1.89 -10.10
N ALA A 44 -18.84 -1.28 -11.13
CA ALA A 44 -18.45 -1.52 -12.51
C ALA A 44 -17.00 -1.09 -12.78
N CYS A 45 -16.59 0.08 -12.27
CA CYS A 45 -15.20 0.55 -12.35
C CYS A 45 -14.24 -0.39 -11.62
N LYS A 46 -14.55 -0.79 -10.37
CA LYS A 46 -13.76 -1.77 -9.62
C LYS A 46 -13.56 -3.06 -10.42
N MET A 47 -14.63 -3.61 -11.01
CA MET A 47 -14.56 -4.85 -11.80
C MET A 47 -13.66 -4.69 -13.03
N ARG A 48 -13.71 -3.55 -13.74
CA ARG A 48 -12.85 -3.29 -14.90
C ARG A 48 -11.39 -3.17 -14.47
N LEU A 49 -11.09 -2.40 -13.42
CA LEU A 49 -9.75 -2.29 -12.84
C LEU A 49 -9.20 -3.67 -12.48
N GLN A 50 -9.97 -4.49 -11.77
CA GLN A 50 -9.59 -5.85 -11.39
C GLN A 50 -9.32 -6.74 -12.59
N LYS A 51 -10.18 -6.66 -13.62
CA LYS A 51 -10.01 -7.44 -14.86
C LYS A 51 -8.70 -7.07 -15.56
N TYR A 52 -8.45 -5.78 -15.80
CA TYR A 52 -7.23 -5.33 -16.49
C TYR A 52 -5.97 -5.58 -15.67
N ALA A 53 -6.03 -5.40 -14.35
CA ALA A 53 -4.90 -5.72 -13.47
C ALA A 53 -4.55 -7.22 -13.51
N LYS A 54 -5.55 -8.11 -13.46
CA LYS A 54 -5.33 -9.57 -13.56
C LYS A 54 -4.71 -9.97 -14.90
N LEU A 55 -5.14 -9.37 -16.00
CA LEU A 55 -4.58 -9.65 -17.33
C LEU A 55 -3.10 -9.24 -17.39
N GLN A 56 -2.79 -8.00 -17.03
CA GLN A 56 -1.42 -7.47 -17.06
C GLN A 56 -0.50 -8.18 -16.05
N LEU A 57 -1.02 -8.58 -14.88
CA LEU A 57 -0.27 -9.37 -13.91
C LEU A 57 0.08 -10.77 -14.44
N ARG A 58 -0.81 -11.42 -15.19
CA ARG A 58 -0.52 -12.74 -15.80
C ARG A 58 0.64 -12.64 -16.79
N GLU A 59 0.67 -11.58 -17.59
CA GLU A 59 1.74 -11.30 -18.56
C GLU A 59 3.08 -11.02 -17.86
N GLN A 60 3.04 -10.40 -16.69
CA GLN A 60 4.22 -9.99 -15.92
C GLN A 60 4.50 -10.89 -14.71
N LYS A 61 3.91 -12.09 -14.65
CA LYS A 61 3.94 -12.95 -13.45
C LYS A 61 5.36 -13.30 -12.99
N ALA A 62 6.30 -13.47 -13.93
CA ALA A 62 7.69 -13.75 -13.62
C ALA A 62 8.42 -12.58 -12.90
N ASN A 63 7.91 -11.36 -13.04
CA ASN A 63 8.54 -10.15 -12.52
C ASN A 63 7.98 -9.71 -11.15
N TRP A 64 6.93 -10.38 -10.66
CA TRP A 64 6.19 -9.97 -9.47
C TRP A 64 6.03 -11.12 -8.48
N ASP A 65 6.48 -10.89 -7.25
CA ASP A 65 6.33 -11.84 -6.15
C ASP A 65 5.21 -11.38 -5.20
N TYR A 66 4.07 -12.08 -5.25
CA TYR A 66 2.94 -11.79 -4.38
C TYR A 66 3.25 -12.12 -2.91
N GLU A 67 4.03 -13.17 -2.64
CA GLU A 67 4.32 -13.63 -1.28
C GLU A 67 5.13 -12.58 -0.51
N TYR A 68 6.04 -11.89 -1.19
CA TYR A 68 6.76 -10.75 -0.63
C TYR A 68 5.82 -9.70 0.00
N THR A 69 4.66 -9.45 -0.62
CA THR A 69 3.72 -8.39 -0.20
C THR A 69 2.96 -8.69 1.09
N LYS A 70 2.97 -9.95 1.56
CA LYS A 70 2.28 -10.35 2.81
C LYS A 70 2.94 -9.77 4.05
N GLU A 71 4.25 -9.63 4.02
CA GLU A 71 5.05 -9.19 5.16
C GLU A 71 5.74 -7.85 4.94
N ASN A 72 6.02 -7.49 3.69
CA ASN A 72 6.85 -6.34 3.36
C ASN A 72 6.04 -5.21 2.72
N PHE A 73 6.52 -3.98 2.93
CA PHE A 73 5.97 -2.81 2.26
C PHE A 73 6.36 -2.77 0.78
N ILE A 74 5.50 -2.18 -0.04
CA ILE A 74 5.77 -1.87 -1.44
C ILE A 74 5.45 -0.41 -1.72
N TYR A 75 6.18 0.20 -2.64
CA TYR A 75 5.81 1.49 -3.20
C TYR A 75 4.82 1.31 -4.34
N MET A 76 3.78 2.15 -4.37
CA MET A 76 2.87 2.34 -5.50
C MET A 76 3.11 3.71 -6.11
N ASP A 77 3.97 3.77 -7.12
CA ASP A 77 4.25 4.99 -7.88
C ASP A 77 3.20 5.17 -8.96
N THR A 78 2.54 6.32 -9.00
CA THR A 78 1.48 6.58 -9.99
C THR A 78 1.80 7.77 -10.89
N VAL A 79 1.45 7.62 -12.16
CA VAL A 79 1.32 8.73 -13.12
C VAL A 79 -0.13 8.79 -13.54
N ILE A 80 -0.79 9.90 -13.22
CA ILE A 80 -2.23 10.07 -13.39
C ILE A 80 -2.49 10.94 -14.61
N TYR A 81 -3.38 10.49 -15.49
CA TYR A 81 -3.84 11.23 -16.66
C TYR A 81 -5.32 11.56 -16.46
N PHE A 82 -5.59 12.78 -15.99
CA PHE A 82 -6.96 13.25 -15.77
C PHE A 82 -7.63 13.71 -17.06
N ASN A 83 -8.93 13.50 -17.16
CA ASN A 83 -9.75 14.05 -18.24
C ASN A 83 -9.95 15.57 -18.16
N LYS A 84 -9.75 16.19 -16.98
CA LYS A 84 -9.89 17.64 -16.78
C LYS A 84 -9.12 18.14 -15.56
N ARG A 85 -8.86 19.45 -15.51
CA ARG A 85 -8.31 20.14 -14.35
C ARG A 85 -9.29 20.19 -13.18
N GLY A 86 -8.76 20.42 -11.97
CA GLY A 86 -9.56 20.55 -10.74
C GLY A 86 -10.04 19.23 -10.12
N ARG A 87 -9.44 18.10 -10.51
CA ARG A 87 -9.64 16.81 -9.83
C ARG A 87 -8.51 16.61 -8.82
N ASP A 88 -8.87 16.14 -7.63
CA ASP A 88 -7.94 15.73 -6.58
C ASP A 88 -7.56 14.26 -6.76
N ASP A 89 -6.25 13.99 -6.78
CA ASP A 89 -5.66 12.67 -6.97
C ASP A 89 -5.87 11.74 -5.78
N ASN A 90 -5.97 12.25 -4.56
CA ASN A 90 -6.19 11.39 -3.41
C ASN A 90 -7.51 10.62 -3.50
N ASN A 91 -8.50 11.18 -4.22
CA ASN A 91 -9.78 10.54 -4.45
C ASN A 91 -9.70 9.25 -5.26
N ILE A 92 -8.71 9.09 -6.14
CA ILE A 92 -8.62 7.91 -7.00
C ILE A 92 -8.07 6.70 -6.25
N TYR A 93 -7.26 6.93 -5.23
CA TYR A 93 -6.55 5.85 -4.52
C TYR A 93 -7.47 4.94 -3.74
N LYS A 94 -8.58 5.45 -3.20
CA LYS A 94 -9.50 4.62 -2.44
C LYS A 94 -10.07 3.47 -3.26
N LEU A 95 -10.50 3.74 -4.50
CA LEU A 95 -10.99 2.68 -5.39
C LEU A 95 -9.84 1.89 -6.01
N LEU A 96 -8.75 2.56 -6.39
CA LEU A 96 -7.61 1.90 -7.02
C LEU A 96 -7.00 0.84 -6.07
N CYS A 97 -6.76 1.19 -4.81
CA CYS A 97 -6.19 0.28 -3.85
C CYS A 97 -7.14 -0.88 -3.50
N ASP A 98 -8.42 -0.57 -3.28
CA ASP A 98 -9.48 -1.57 -3.05
C ASP A 98 -9.67 -2.51 -4.25
N ALA A 99 -9.41 -2.04 -5.47
CA ALA A 99 -9.46 -2.88 -6.66
C ALA A 99 -8.24 -3.81 -6.77
N LEU A 100 -7.04 -3.38 -6.35
CA LEU A 100 -5.80 -4.15 -6.53
C LEU A 100 -5.49 -5.10 -5.36
N GLU A 101 -6.09 -4.88 -4.19
CA GLU A 101 -5.95 -5.76 -3.02
C GLU A 101 -6.41 -7.20 -3.33
N LYS A 102 -5.69 -8.19 -2.79
CA LYS A 102 -5.85 -9.64 -3.04
C LYS A 102 -5.69 -10.07 -4.49
N ILE A 103 -5.19 -9.18 -5.35
CA ILE A 103 -4.81 -9.49 -6.74
C ILE A 103 -3.32 -9.25 -6.90
N VAL A 104 -2.88 -8.05 -6.55
CA VAL A 104 -1.50 -7.61 -6.77
C VAL A 104 -0.71 -7.66 -5.48
N TYR A 105 -1.33 -7.33 -4.36
CA TYR A 105 -0.72 -7.39 -3.03
C TYR A 105 -1.76 -7.87 -2.01
N ASP A 106 -1.27 -8.37 -0.87
CA ASP A 106 -2.15 -8.99 0.12
C ASP A 106 -3.00 -8.00 0.91
N ASN A 107 -2.44 -6.87 1.33
CA ASN A 107 -3.15 -5.91 2.16
C ASN A 107 -2.70 -4.48 1.82
N ASP A 108 -3.65 -3.57 1.66
CA ASP A 108 -3.38 -2.19 1.27
C ASP A 108 -2.59 -1.39 2.33
N SER A 109 -2.64 -1.78 3.61
CA SER A 109 -1.83 -1.20 4.71
C SER A 109 -0.32 -1.30 4.48
N ARG A 110 0.13 -2.17 3.57
CA ARG A 110 1.54 -2.34 3.20
C ARG A 110 1.92 -1.57 1.93
N VAL A 111 1.01 -0.76 1.40
CA VAL A 111 1.21 -0.03 0.16
C VAL A 111 1.49 1.44 0.44
N LEU A 112 2.68 1.88 0.06
CA LEU A 112 3.13 3.26 0.18
C LEU A 112 2.89 3.99 -1.15
N ILE A 113 1.78 4.72 -1.21
CA ILE A 113 1.30 5.39 -2.42
C ILE A 113 2.05 6.70 -2.65
N ARG A 114 2.50 6.95 -3.88
CA ARG A 114 3.22 8.17 -4.27
C ARG A 114 2.78 8.66 -5.65
N THR A 115 2.20 9.85 -5.71
CA THR A 115 1.93 10.54 -6.98
C THR A 115 3.24 11.07 -7.56
N GLN A 116 3.71 10.47 -8.66
CA GLN A 116 4.94 10.91 -9.33
C GLN A 116 4.68 12.05 -10.29
N ARG A 117 3.54 12.02 -10.99
CA ARG A 117 3.18 13.05 -11.97
C ARG A 117 1.67 13.06 -12.24
N ILE A 118 1.14 14.26 -12.44
CA ILE A 118 -0.24 14.48 -12.90
C ILE A 118 -0.19 15.13 -14.27
N LEU A 119 -0.92 14.55 -15.22
CA LEU A 119 -1.07 14.98 -16.60
C LEU A 119 -2.57 15.06 -16.95
N TYR A 120 -2.86 15.63 -18.11
CA TYR A 120 -4.24 15.78 -18.59
C TYR A 120 -4.38 15.17 -19.99
N ASP A 121 -5.29 14.21 -20.12
CA ASP A 121 -5.61 13.50 -21.35
C ASP A 121 -7.13 13.35 -21.42
N LYS A 122 -7.76 14.17 -22.26
CA LYS A 122 -9.22 14.19 -22.43
C LYS A 122 -9.72 12.95 -23.16
N GLU A 123 -8.90 12.40 -24.05
CA GLU A 123 -9.29 11.31 -24.95
C GLU A 123 -9.08 9.95 -24.29
N ASN A 124 -7.99 9.79 -23.52
CA ASN A 124 -7.64 8.54 -22.86
C ASN A 124 -7.21 8.74 -21.40
N PRO A 125 -8.16 9.11 -20.49
CA PRO A 125 -7.88 9.26 -19.08
C PRO A 125 -7.55 7.91 -18.44
N ARG A 126 -6.41 7.83 -17.77
CA ARG A 126 -5.84 6.59 -17.24
C ARG A 126 -4.97 6.84 -16.02
N VAL A 127 -4.60 5.77 -15.33
CA VAL A 127 -3.57 5.77 -14.31
C VAL A 127 -2.53 4.71 -14.65
N VAL A 128 -1.27 5.09 -14.67
CA VAL A 128 -0.14 4.18 -14.78
C VAL A 128 0.38 3.94 -13.38
N VAL A 129 0.36 2.69 -12.94
CA VAL A 129 0.77 2.25 -11.61
C VAL A 129 2.04 1.43 -11.73
N ARG A 130 3.07 1.76 -10.96
CA ARG A 130 4.34 1.04 -10.89
C ARG A 130 4.56 0.60 -9.45
N LEU A 131 4.61 -0.71 -9.25
CA LEU A 131 4.77 -1.34 -7.95
C LEU A 131 6.17 -1.93 -7.82
N LYS A 132 6.82 -1.65 -6.69
CA LYS A 132 8.18 -2.14 -6.40
C LYS A 132 8.41 -2.29 -4.89
N PRO A 133 9.33 -3.16 -4.46
CA PRO A 133 9.73 -3.26 -3.06
C PRO A 133 10.17 -1.90 -2.50
N VAL A 134 9.95 -1.70 -1.21
CA VAL A 134 10.67 -0.64 -0.49
C VAL A 134 12.15 -1.03 -0.34
N LYS A 135 13.01 -0.01 -0.20
CA LYS A 135 14.43 -0.25 0.10
C LYS A 135 14.68 -0.42 1.60
N TYR A 136 13.95 0.32 2.42
CA TYR A 136 14.10 0.33 3.87
C TYR A 136 13.55 -0.96 4.49
N ARG A 137 14.02 -1.29 5.70
CA ARG A 137 13.53 -2.42 6.49
C ARG A 137 13.38 -1.99 7.94
N GLY A 138 12.14 -1.96 8.42
CA GLY A 138 11.86 -1.46 9.77
C GLY A 138 12.33 -0.02 9.92
N ILE A 139 13.17 0.25 10.91
CA ILE A 139 13.77 1.57 11.13
C ILE A 139 15.02 1.82 10.25
N PHE A 140 15.51 0.80 9.56
CA PHE A 140 16.76 0.85 8.80
C PHE A 140 16.51 1.29 7.35
N ARG A 141 17.37 2.14 6.81
CA ARG A 141 17.25 2.70 5.45
C ARG A 141 17.38 1.66 4.33
N ASP A 142 18.11 0.58 4.59
CA ASP A 142 18.41 -0.50 3.65
C ASP A 142 18.85 -1.79 4.38
N GLN A 143 19.03 -2.87 3.63
CA GLN A 143 19.46 -4.16 4.18
C GLN A 143 20.92 -4.16 4.65
N GLU A 144 21.79 -3.30 4.11
CA GLU A 144 23.19 -3.21 4.54
C GLU A 144 23.27 -2.68 5.97
N GLN A 145 22.50 -1.64 6.27
CA GLN A 145 22.41 -1.04 7.60
C GLN A 145 21.83 -2.02 8.63
N VAL A 146 20.86 -2.86 8.22
CA VAL A 146 20.37 -3.97 9.06
C VAL A 146 21.50 -4.93 9.39
N ASN A 147 22.29 -5.33 8.39
CA ASN A 147 23.37 -6.30 8.55
C ASN A 147 24.48 -5.76 9.45
N GLU A 148 24.84 -4.48 9.31
CA GLU A 148 25.82 -3.80 10.15
C GLU A 148 25.36 -3.72 11.60
N PHE A 149 24.12 -3.25 11.83
CA PHE A 149 23.54 -3.19 13.15
C PHE A 149 23.43 -4.58 13.81
N GLU A 150 23.05 -5.60 13.03
CA GLU A 150 22.96 -6.97 13.51
C GLU A 150 24.33 -7.59 13.82
N LYS A 151 25.38 -7.23 13.06
CA LYS A 151 26.76 -7.64 13.36
C LYS A 151 27.19 -7.13 14.74
N ASN A 152 26.91 -5.87 15.05
CA ASN A 152 27.13 -5.31 16.39
C ASN A 152 26.22 -5.96 17.44
N CYS A 153 24.98 -6.30 17.09
CA CYS A 153 24.10 -7.02 18.02
C CYS A 153 24.66 -8.40 18.39
N LYS A 154 25.32 -9.14 17.48
CA LYS A 154 25.84 -10.50 17.75
C LYS A 154 26.83 -10.55 18.92
N THR A 155 27.57 -9.47 19.17
CA THR A 155 28.49 -9.34 20.33
C THR A 155 27.77 -8.93 21.61
N CYS A 156 26.51 -8.52 21.54
CA CYS A 156 25.68 -8.18 22.70
C CYS A 156 25.17 -9.44 23.44
N SER A 157 25.23 -9.41 24.76
CA SER A 157 24.68 -10.42 25.67
C SER A 157 23.18 -10.67 25.47
N ARG A 158 22.42 -9.66 25.03
CA ARG A 158 20.98 -9.74 24.76
C ARG A 158 20.63 -10.43 23.44
N TYR A 159 21.55 -10.55 22.48
CA TYR A 159 21.23 -11.08 21.15
C TYR A 159 20.67 -12.49 21.20
N ARG A 160 21.27 -13.39 22.00
CA ARG A 160 20.79 -14.76 22.24
C ARG A 160 20.19 -15.41 20.97
N LYS A 161 21.02 -15.52 19.92
CA LYS A 161 20.64 -16.04 18.59
C LYS A 161 19.47 -15.30 17.91
N GLY A 162 19.45 -13.97 18.01
CA GLY A 162 18.43 -13.12 17.39
C GLY A 162 17.13 -12.97 18.21
N SER A 163 17.10 -13.43 19.46
CA SER A 163 15.92 -13.31 20.33
C SER A 163 15.76 -11.94 21.02
N CYS A 164 16.77 -11.06 20.92
CA CYS A 164 16.69 -9.69 21.43
C CYS A 164 15.42 -8.98 20.93
N SER A 165 14.54 -8.60 21.87
CA SER A 165 13.29 -7.89 21.57
C SER A 165 13.55 -6.58 20.84
N ILE A 166 14.57 -5.83 21.25
CA ILE A 166 14.93 -4.53 20.66
C ILE A 166 15.27 -4.68 19.17
N LEU A 167 16.08 -5.69 18.83
CA LEU A 167 16.47 -5.97 17.44
C LEU A 167 15.25 -6.42 16.61
N LYS A 168 14.39 -7.27 17.16
CA LYS A 168 13.16 -7.74 16.48
C LYS A 168 12.22 -6.57 16.19
N GLN A 169 11.96 -5.75 17.20
CA GLN A 169 11.09 -4.58 17.10
C GLN A 169 11.66 -3.53 16.12
N ALA A 170 12.98 -3.29 16.15
CA ALA A 170 13.64 -2.40 15.19
C ALA A 170 13.48 -2.88 13.74
N LYS A 171 13.66 -4.19 13.48
CA LYS A 171 13.44 -4.81 12.16
C LYS A 171 11.98 -4.75 11.70
N GLN A 172 11.03 -4.67 12.63
CA GLN A 172 9.60 -4.50 12.37
C GLN A 172 9.18 -3.03 12.20
N GLY A 173 10.07 -2.07 12.51
CA GLY A 173 9.81 -0.63 12.36
C GLY A 173 9.31 0.08 13.61
N PHE A 174 9.40 -0.55 14.79
CA PHE A 174 9.06 0.12 16.04
C PHE A 174 10.19 1.07 16.47
N ILE A 175 9.82 2.34 16.66
CA ILE A 175 10.66 3.33 17.36
C ILE A 175 10.64 3.00 18.86
N GLN A 176 11.82 3.00 19.46
CA GLN A 176 12.05 2.54 20.83
C GLN A 176 12.93 3.55 21.57
N ALA A 177 12.70 3.76 22.86
CA ALA A 177 13.51 4.69 23.65
C ALA A 177 14.96 4.19 23.83
N GLU A 178 15.17 2.88 23.77
CA GLU A 178 16.46 2.23 23.92
C GLU A 178 17.35 2.33 22.69
N LEU A 179 16.83 2.85 21.57
CA LEU A 179 17.52 2.89 20.29
C LEU A 179 17.34 4.26 19.64
N ASP A 180 18.45 4.93 19.36
CA ASP A 180 18.45 6.17 18.58
C ASP A 180 18.27 5.84 17.09
N GLU A 181 17.16 6.26 16.46
CA GLU A 181 16.85 5.99 15.05
C GLU A 181 17.89 6.58 14.08
N LYS A 182 18.48 7.73 14.41
CA LYS A 182 19.39 8.45 13.51
C LYS A 182 20.79 7.86 13.56
N ILE A 183 21.27 7.56 14.76
CA ILE A 183 22.64 7.08 15.00
C ILE A 183 22.69 5.55 15.00
N LEU A 184 21.53 4.88 15.14
CA LEU A 184 21.39 3.43 15.27
C LEU A 184 22.27 2.83 16.36
N THR A 185 22.31 3.53 17.49
CA THR A 185 22.99 3.06 18.70
C THR A 185 21.97 2.56 19.70
N CYS A 186 22.20 1.36 20.24
CA CYS A 186 21.38 0.79 21.29
C CYS A 186 21.95 1.16 22.66
N HIS A 187 21.27 2.01 23.43
CA HIS A 187 21.65 2.39 24.79
C HIS A 187 21.61 1.19 25.76
N SER A 188 20.83 0.18 25.39
CA SER A 188 20.72 -1.09 26.10
C SER A 188 21.79 -2.13 25.71
N TYR A 189 22.81 -1.74 24.93
CA TYR A 189 23.88 -2.65 24.55
C TYR A 189 24.73 -3.08 25.76
N LYS A 190 25.02 -4.38 25.86
CA LYS A 190 25.91 -4.95 26.88
C LYS A 190 26.77 -6.02 26.24
N CYS A 191 28.07 -5.79 26.13
CA CYS A 191 29.00 -6.76 25.54
C CYS A 191 28.92 -8.11 26.26
N LYS A 192 29.03 -9.22 25.51
CA LYS A 192 29.25 -10.54 26.11
C LYS A 192 30.59 -10.50 26.84
N LYS A 193 30.58 -10.92 28.11
CA LYS A 193 31.81 -11.29 28.80
C LYS A 193 32.37 -12.58 28.18
#